data_AF-A0A974PMQ1-F1
#
_entry.id   AF-A0A974PMQ1-F1
#
_cell.length_a   1.000
_cell.length_b   1.000
_cell.length_c   1.000
_cell.angle_alpha   90.00
_cell.angle_beta   90.00
_cell.angle_gamma   90.00
#
_symmetry.space_group_name_H-M   'P 1'
#
loop_
_entity.id
_entity.type
_entity.pdbx_description
1 polymer ?
#
loop_
_entity_poly.entity_id
_entity_poly.type
_entity_poly.pdbx_seq_one_letter_code
_entity_poly.pdbx_strand_id
1 'polypeptide(L)' 'MSIRLQIAAMLFLMIQAVMFFTAILFLLLSPLARDAMALMPWVVASTVAVSLPLSWWLAPRLRARTWRREGTMELLK' A
#
# COMPACT_ATOMS: atom_id res chain seq x y z
N MET A 1 9.92 -13.46 -12.44
CA MET A 1 9.21 -12.56 -11.51
C MET A 1 9.51 -11.12 -11.91
N SER A 2 8.51 -10.30 -12.23
CA SER A 2 8.78 -8.90 -12.59
C SER A 2 9.17 -8.13 -11.33
N ILE A 3 10.37 -7.54 -11.27
CA ILE A 3 10.87 -6.73 -10.13
C ILE A 3 9.83 -5.69 -9.69
N ARG A 4 9.06 -5.17 -10.65
CA ARG A 4 7.97 -4.22 -10.43
C ARG A 4 6.83 -4.79 -9.58
N LEU A 5 6.49 -6.08 -9.76
CA LEU A 5 5.51 -6.80 -8.94
C LEU A 5 6.03 -7.01 -7.52
N GLN A 6 7.32 -7.33 -7.36
CA GLN A 6 7.93 -7.54 -6.05
C GLN A 6 7.93 -6.25 -5.21
N ILE A 7 8.30 -5.12 -5.82
CA ILE A 7 8.22 -3.80 -5.17
C ILE A 7 6.77 -3.46 -4.81
N ALA A 8 5.82 -3.66 -5.74
CA ALA A 8 4.41 -3.42 -5.48
C ALA A 8 3.88 -4.28 -4.31
N ALA A 9 4.26 -5.56 -4.24
CA ALA A 9 3.85 -6.47 -3.16
C ALA A 9 4.39 -6.03 -1.79
N MET A 10 5.64 -5.60 -1.71
CA MET A 10 6.22 -5.07 -0.47
C MET A 10 5.50 -3.79 -0.01
N LEU A 11 5.21 -2.89 -0.94
CA LEU A 11 4.47 -1.65 -0.64
C LEU A 11 3.02 -1.92 -0.26
N PHE A 12 2.38 -2.91 -0.91
CA PHE A 12 1.00 -3.29 -0.61
C PHE A 12 0.85 -3.64 0.86
N LEU A 13 1.75 -4.45 1.44
CA LEU A 13 1.67 -4.82 2.85
C LEU A 13 1.75 -3.59 3.78
N MET A 14 2.63 -2.62 3.46
CA MET A 14 2.76 -1.40 4.25
C MET A 14 1.53 -0.48 4.11
N ILE A 15 1.07 -0.24 2.88
CA ILE A 15 -0.08 0.62 2.58
C ILE A 15 -1.35 0.01 3.17
N GLN A 16 -1.55 -1.30 2.98
CA GLN A 16 -2.71 -2.02 3.49
C GLN A 16 -2.79 -1.95 5.01
N ALA A 17 -1.67 -2.09 5.73
CA ALA A 17 -1.65 -1.98 7.18
C ALA A 17 -2.10 -0.59 7.66
N VAL A 18 -1.59 0.49 7.05
CA VAL A 18 -1.96 1.87 7.42
C VAL A 18 -3.42 2.18 7.07
N MET A 19 -3.89 1.75 5.89
CA MET A 19 -5.27 1.95 5.45
C MET A 19 -6.26 1.18 6.34
N PHE A 20 -5.96 -0.08 6.65
CA PHE A 20 -6.75 -0.89 7.55
C PHE A 20 -6.81 -0.28 8.96
N PHE A 21 -5.68 0.14 9.51
CA PHE A 21 -5.61 0.76 10.83
C PHE A 21 -6.42 2.08 10.89
N THR A 22 -6.34 2.90 9.85
CA THR A 22 -7.11 4.14 9.77
C THR A 22 -8.62 3.85 9.68
N ALA A 23 -9.00 2.88 8.86
CA ALA A 23 -10.40 2.52 8.67
C ALA A 23 -11.02 1.88 9.93
N ILE A 24 -10.29 1.03 10.64
CA ILE A 24 -10.77 0.42 11.89
C ILE A 24 -10.89 1.46 13.00
N LEU A 25 -9.94 2.42 13.09
CA LEU A 25 -10.09 3.54 14.01
C LEU A 25 -11.36 4.33 13.69
N PHE A 26 -11.58 4.69 12.43
CA PHE A 26 -12.77 5.41 12.03
C PHE A 26 -14.06 4.65 12.38
N LEU A 27 -14.09 3.34 12.13
CA LEU A 27 -15.21 2.47 12.49
C LEU A 27 -15.50 2.50 13.99
N LEU A 28 -14.47 2.29 14.82
CA LEU A 28 -14.59 2.15 16.27
C LEU A 28 -14.85 3.47 17.00
N LEU A 29 -14.38 4.59 16.46
CA LEU A 29 -14.63 5.95 17.00
C LEU A 29 -15.99 6.52 16.57
N SER A 30 -16.65 5.88 15.60
CA SER A 30 -17.97 6.28 15.10
C SER A 30 -19.10 5.49 15.79
N PRO A 31 -20.37 5.93 15.69
CA PRO A 31 -21.50 5.17 16.20
C PRO A 31 -21.68 3.79 15.53
N LEU A 32 -21.01 3.53 14.39
CA LEU A 32 -21.03 2.24 13.69
C LEU A 32 -20.27 1.14 14.47
N ALA A 33 -19.59 1.47 15.56
CA ALA A 33 -18.93 0.49 16.42
C ALA A 33 -19.87 -0.62 16.92
N ARG A 34 -21.18 -0.35 17.02
CA ARG A 34 -22.20 -1.34 17.41
C ARG A 34 -22.33 -2.49 16.42
N ASP A 35 -22.15 -2.20 15.14
CA ASP A 35 -22.22 -3.17 14.03
C ASP A 35 -20.82 -3.55 13.52
N ALA A 36 -19.77 -3.28 14.31
CA ALA A 36 -18.39 -3.46 13.86
C ALA A 36 -18.09 -4.89 13.39
N MET A 37 -18.69 -5.90 14.03
CA MET A 37 -18.53 -7.30 13.64
C MET A 37 -19.10 -7.61 12.26
N ALA A 38 -20.21 -6.98 11.89
CA ALA A 38 -20.82 -7.11 10.56
C ALA A 38 -20.10 -6.26 9.51
N LEU A 39 -19.56 -5.10 9.91
CA LEU A 39 -18.87 -4.17 9.01
C LEU A 39 -17.38 -4.52 8.78
N MET A 40 -16.77 -5.34 9.64
CA MET A 40 -15.36 -5.73 9.55
C MET A 40 -14.96 -6.30 8.18
N PRO A 41 -15.71 -7.26 7.58
CA PRO A 41 -15.40 -7.77 6.25
C PRO A 41 -15.42 -6.68 5.18
N TRP A 42 -16.34 -5.72 5.28
CA TRP A 42 -16.45 -4.58 4.36
C TRP A 42 -15.27 -3.61 4.50
N VAL A 43 -14.80 -3.38 5.73
CA VAL A 43 -13.60 -2.57 5.98
C VAL A 43 -12.36 -3.22 5.37
N VAL A 44 -12.20 -4.53 5.53
CA VAL A 44 -11.08 -5.27 4.90
C VAL A 44 -11.19 -5.21 3.38
N ALA A 45 -12.36 -5.50 2.81
CA ALA A 45 -12.57 -5.51 1.36
C ALA A 45 -12.30 -4.13 0.73
N SER A 46 -12.83 -3.06 1.34
CA SER A 46 -12.62 -1.68 0.86
C SER A 46 -11.15 -1.25 0.95
N THR A 47 -10.49 -1.52 2.07
CA THR A 47 -9.08 -1.15 2.24
C THR A 47 -8.18 -1.91 1.27
N VAL A 48 -8.40 -3.21 1.06
CA VAL A 48 -7.67 -3.99 0.05
C VAL A 48 -7.91 -3.45 -1.36
N ALA A 49 -9.17 -3.16 -1.71
CA ALA A 49 -9.54 -2.62 -3.02
C ALA A 49 -8.87 -1.26 -3.30
N VAL A 50 -8.63 -0.45 -2.27
CA VAL A 50 -7.94 0.84 -2.39
C VAL A 50 -6.40 0.68 -2.37
N SER A 51 -5.87 -0.21 -1.53
CA SER A 51 -4.41 -0.42 -1.40
C SER A 51 -3.78 -1.10 -2.62
N LEU A 52 -4.52 -1.97 -3.32
CA LEU A 52 -4.04 -2.62 -4.54
C LEU A 52 -3.65 -1.61 -5.65
N PRO A 53 -4.55 -0.72 -6.11
CA PRO A 53 -4.21 0.27 -7.13
C PRO A 53 -3.18 1.29 -6.64
N LEU A 54 -3.23 1.69 -5.36
CA LEU A 54 -2.22 2.57 -4.76
C LEU A 54 -0.81 1.98 -4.88
N SER A 55 -0.62 0.74 -4.43
CA SER A 55 0.70 0.08 -4.45
C SER A 55 1.23 -0.12 -5.88
N TRP A 56 0.36 -0.45 -6.84
CA TRP A 56 0.73 -0.60 -8.24
C TRP A 56 1.14 0.73 -8.89
N TRP A 57 0.47 1.83 -8.52
CA TRP A 57 0.76 3.16 -9.05
C TRP A 57 2.04 3.77 -8.46
N LEU A 58 2.37 3.42 -7.21
CA LEU A 58 3.61 3.82 -6.53
C LEU A 58 4.84 3.03 -7.01
N ALA A 59 4.70 1.75 -7.37
CA ALA A 59 5.80 0.90 -7.83
C ALA A 59 6.67 1.49 -8.98
N PRO A 60 6.13 2.04 -10.09
CA PRO A 60 6.95 2.62 -11.15
C PRO A 60 7.67 3.90 -10.70
N ARG A 61 7.07 4.71 -9.82
CA ARG A 61 7.65 5.96 -9.32
C ARG A 61 8.91 5.71 -8.49
N LEU A 62 8.92 4.64 -7.70
CA LEU A 62 10.09 4.26 -6.90
C LEU A 62 11.20 3.65 -7.76
N ARG A 63 10.86 2.89 -8.81
CA ARG A 63 11.84 2.33 -9.76
C ARG A 63 12.62 3.42 -10.51
N ALA A 64 11.97 4.53 -10.87
CA ALA A 64 12.61 5.66 -11.56
C ALA A 64 13.65 6.39 -10.71
N ARG A 65 13.53 6.34 -9.37
CA ARG A 65 14.47 7.00 -8.45
C ARG A 65 15.78 6.22 -8.28
N THR A 66 15.72 4.90 -8.29
CA THR A 66 16.91 4.06 -8.05
C THR A 66 17.83 4.00 -9.28
N TRP A 67 17.27 3.94 -10.49
CA TRP A 67 18.06 3.87 -11.73
C TRP A 67 18.94 5.10 -11.96
N ARG A 68 18.50 6.27 -11.49
CA ARG A 68 19.28 7.52 -11.59
C ARG A 68 20.53 7.52 -10.71
N ARG A 69 20.58 6.70 -9.67
CA ARG A 69 21.75 6.60 -8.78
C ARG A 69 22.82 5.64 -9.29
N GLU A 70 22.42 4.53 -9.92
CA GLU A 70 23.37 3.54 -10.44
C GLU A 70 24.19 4.08 -11.64
N GLY A 71 23.57 4.85 -12.54
CA GLY A 71 24.28 5.44 -13.68
C GLY A 71 25.36 6.48 -13.29
N THR A 72 25.34 7.03 -12.07
CA THR A 72 26.36 7.99 -11.61
C THR A 72 27.60 7.29 -11.07
N MET A 73 27.49 6.06 -10.54
CA MET A 73 28.65 5.33 -9.99
C MET A 73 29.51 4.65 -11.04
N GLU A 74 28.97 4.34 -12.22
CA GLU A 74 29.74 3.77 -13.34
C GLU A 74 30.59 4.81 -14.07
N LEU A 75 30.24 6.09 -13.99
CA LEU A 75 31.00 7.22 -14.59
C LEU A 75 32.17 7.70 -13.70
N LEU A 76 32.31 7.17 -12.48
CA LEU A 76 33.37 7.52 -11.52
C LEU A 76 34.42 6.40 -11.34
N LYS A 77 34.44 5.42 -12.23
CA LYS A 77 35.40 4.30 -12.24
C LYS A 77 36.22 4.31 -13.52
#